data_AF-A0A6A4V4V3-F1
#
_entry.id   AF-A0A6A4V4V3-F1
#
_cell.length_a   1.000
_cell.length_b   1.000
_cell.length_c   1.000
_cell.angle_alpha   90.00
_cell.angle_beta   90.00
_cell.angle_gamma   90.00
#
_symmetry.space_group_name_H-M   'P 1'
#
loop_
_entity.id
_entity.type
_entity.pdbx_description
1 polymer ?
#
loop_
_entity_poly.entity_id
_entity_poly.type
_entity_poly.pdbx_seq_one_letter_code
_entity_poly.pdbx_strand_id
1 'polypeptide(L)'
;MLPSDLQESGERIELEHGRRRYAQPSGDFSVCCPAVEERTSPKAGTRRDGSLALLYASDEFKQVFFERSCDTRGPQPLPRRRHRCAQEYSYSYAVLDISGNKVLDLIRIRSGCRCEVKRRSNRRRKKRRRDRNKRAEIRRKRRRQRGSQSQTNARNAS
;
A
#
# COMPACT_ATOMS: atom_id res chain seq x y z
N MET A 1 -6.01 8.50 -51.13
CA MET A 1 -4.76 7.75 -50.93
C MET A 1 -4.16 8.24 -49.62
N LEU A 2 -4.14 7.40 -48.58
CA LEU A 2 -3.59 7.73 -47.26
C LEU A 2 -2.19 7.09 -47.12
N PRO A 3 -1.23 7.78 -46.48
CA PRO A 3 0.18 7.38 -46.47
C PRO A 3 0.51 6.23 -45.49
N SER A 4 1.56 5.49 -45.85
CA SER A 4 1.93 4.15 -45.40
C SER A 4 2.88 4.10 -44.19
N ASP A 5 2.66 4.91 -43.15
CA ASP A 5 3.59 4.98 -42.01
C ASP A 5 2.89 4.84 -40.65
N LEU A 6 2.37 3.63 -40.38
CA LEU A 6 2.19 3.10 -39.04
C LEU A 6 2.77 1.70 -39.02
N GLN A 7 4.10 1.63 -39.02
CA GLN A 7 4.84 0.40 -38.93
C GLN A 7 4.59 -0.20 -37.55
N GLU A 8 3.64 -1.14 -37.50
CA GLU A 8 3.37 -2.03 -36.38
C GLU A 8 4.69 -2.72 -35.96
N SER A 9 5.36 -2.19 -34.95
CA SER A 9 6.23 -3.00 -34.10
C SER A 9 5.36 -3.78 -33.10
N GLY A 10 4.43 -4.56 -33.63
CA GLY A 10 3.69 -5.58 -32.92
C GLY A 10 4.55 -6.84 -32.91
N GLU A 11 5.60 -6.85 -32.10
CA GLU A 11 6.34 -8.07 -31.80
C GLU A 11 5.32 -9.10 -31.29
N ARG A 12 5.10 -10.17 -32.08
CA ARG A 12 4.25 -11.31 -31.72
C ARG A 12 4.84 -11.97 -30.49
N ILE A 13 4.43 -11.51 -29.32
CA ILE A 13 4.68 -12.21 -28.06
C ILE A 13 3.56 -13.26 -27.96
N GLU A 14 3.90 -14.52 -28.23
CA GLU A 14 3.04 -15.67 -27.95
C GLU A 14 2.49 -15.55 -26.51
N LEU A 15 1.16 -15.49 -26.40
CA LEU A 15 0.41 -15.21 -25.18
C LEU A 15 0.27 -16.48 -24.32
N GLU A 16 1.40 -17.01 -23.87
CA GLU A 16 1.45 -18.00 -22.79
C GLU A 16 1.54 -17.24 -21.45
N HIS A 17 0.42 -17.17 -20.72
CA HIS A 17 0.39 -16.88 -19.26
C HIS A 17 1.15 -15.63 -18.77
N GLY A 18 1.24 -14.58 -19.60
CA GLY A 18 2.13 -13.43 -19.43
C GLY A 18 1.90 -12.57 -18.18
N ARG A 19 2.52 -12.96 -17.07
CA ARG A 19 2.61 -12.16 -15.84
C ARG A 19 3.71 -11.11 -15.97
N ARG A 20 3.35 -9.84 -16.22
CA ARG A 20 4.31 -8.73 -16.34
C ARG A 20 4.55 -8.05 -14.99
N ARG A 21 5.81 -7.87 -14.58
CA ARG A 21 6.13 -7.13 -13.35
C ARG A 21 6.34 -5.65 -13.66
N TYR A 22 5.43 -4.81 -13.17
CA TYR A 22 5.59 -3.35 -13.19
C TYR A 22 6.44 -2.92 -11.99
N ALA A 23 7.74 -3.14 -12.14
CA ALA A 23 8.83 -2.57 -11.34
C ALA A 23 10.15 -3.15 -11.88
N GLN A 24 10.47 -2.84 -13.13
CA GLN A 24 11.89 -2.83 -13.49
C GLN A 24 12.43 -1.46 -13.08
N PRO A 25 13.43 -1.39 -12.19
CA PRO A 25 14.09 -0.12 -11.91
C PRO A 25 14.66 0.42 -13.23
N SER A 26 14.16 1.57 -13.68
CA SER A 26 14.76 2.31 -14.79
C SER A 26 15.65 3.41 -14.19
N GLY A 27 16.97 3.21 -14.26
CA GLY A 27 17.96 4.13 -13.68
C GLY A 27 17.93 4.18 -12.14
N ASP A 28 18.14 5.37 -11.58
CA ASP A 28 18.32 5.61 -10.13
C ASP A 28 17.01 5.60 -9.30
N PHE A 29 15.86 5.33 -9.91
CA PHE A 29 14.57 5.39 -9.23
C PHE A 29 14.14 4.02 -8.68
N SER A 30 13.99 3.94 -7.36
CA SER A 30 13.43 2.75 -6.69
C SER A 30 11.90 2.85 -6.55
N VAL A 31 11.20 1.78 -6.91
CA VAL A 31 9.74 1.67 -6.76
C VAL A 31 9.42 1.18 -5.35
N CYS A 32 8.69 1.98 -4.55
CA CYS A 32 8.31 1.58 -3.18
C CYS A 32 7.46 0.31 -3.16
N CYS A 33 6.40 0.23 -3.97
CA CYS A 33 5.46 -0.88 -3.98
C CYS A 33 5.38 -1.47 -5.38
N PRO A 34 6.19 -2.52 -5.67
CA PRO A 34 6.13 -3.20 -6.96
C PRO A 34 4.75 -3.83 -7.17
N ALA A 35 4.26 -3.76 -8.40
CA ALA A 35 3.01 -4.37 -8.81
C ALA A 35 3.26 -5.41 -9.90
N VAL A 36 2.38 -6.41 -9.95
CA VAL A 36 2.37 -7.44 -10.96
C VAL A 36 1.08 -7.33 -11.74
N GLU A 37 1.19 -7.15 -13.05
CA GLU A 37 0.08 -7.22 -13.96
C GLU A 37 -0.16 -8.65 -14.42
N GLU A 38 -1.42 -9.03 -14.42
CA GLU A 38 -1.91 -10.32 -14.85
C GLU A 38 -3.16 -10.13 -15.72
N ARG A 39 -3.25 -10.92 -16.78
CA ARG A 39 -4.40 -10.99 -17.65
C ARG A 39 -5.43 -11.93 -17.01
N THR A 40 -6.55 -11.39 -16.52
CA THR A 40 -7.59 -12.15 -15.80
C THR A 40 -8.88 -12.22 -16.61
N SER A 41 -9.54 -13.38 -16.58
CA SER A 41 -10.87 -13.57 -17.20
C SER A 41 -11.89 -14.00 -16.14
N PRO A 42 -12.29 -13.10 -15.23
CA PRO A 42 -13.14 -13.42 -14.11
C PRO A 42 -14.59 -13.68 -14.57
N LYS A 43 -15.26 -14.62 -13.92
CA LYS A 43 -16.70 -14.90 -14.12
C LYS A 43 -17.61 -13.98 -13.30
N ALA A 44 -17.05 -13.33 -12.28
CA ALA A 44 -17.77 -12.44 -11.39
C ALA A 44 -16.89 -11.28 -10.95
N GLY A 45 -17.50 -10.14 -10.65
CA GLY A 45 -16.86 -8.91 -10.23
C GLY A 45 -17.67 -8.19 -9.16
N THR A 46 -17.18 -7.05 -8.70
CA THR A 46 -17.86 -6.22 -7.70
C THR A 46 -18.27 -4.90 -8.33
N ARG A 47 -19.54 -4.51 -8.21
CA ARG A 47 -20.06 -3.24 -8.71
C ARG A 47 -19.64 -2.07 -7.81
N ARG A 48 -19.95 -0.84 -8.23
CA ARG A 48 -19.61 0.38 -7.47
C ARG A 48 -20.29 0.46 -6.10
N ASP A 49 -21.48 -0.10 -5.98
CA ASP A 49 -22.24 -0.22 -4.72
C ASP A 49 -21.70 -1.33 -3.80
N GLY A 50 -20.72 -2.12 -4.26
CA GLY A 50 -20.18 -3.26 -3.54
C GLY A 50 -20.94 -4.56 -3.77
N SER A 51 -21.99 -4.58 -4.60
CA SER A 51 -22.73 -5.81 -4.89
C SER A 51 -21.94 -6.73 -5.83
N LEU A 52 -22.21 -8.03 -5.73
CA LEU A 52 -21.67 -9.02 -6.67
C LEU A 52 -22.32 -8.85 -8.05
N ALA A 53 -21.53 -8.93 -9.10
CA ALA A 53 -21.97 -8.94 -10.49
C ALA A 53 -21.44 -10.18 -11.19
N LEU A 54 -22.33 -10.89 -11.90
CA LEU A 54 -21.93 -11.97 -12.80
C LEU A 54 -21.56 -11.38 -14.14
N LEU A 55 -20.36 -11.68 -14.63
CA LEU A 55 -19.90 -11.23 -15.93
C LEU A 55 -20.43 -12.19 -16.99
N TYR A 56 -20.91 -11.61 -18.10
CA TYR A 56 -21.27 -12.39 -19.27
C TYR A 56 -20.04 -13.09 -19.84
N ALA A 57 -20.17 -14.39 -20.07
CA ALA A 57 -19.18 -15.22 -20.75
C ALA A 57 -19.88 -16.31 -21.56
N SER A 58 -19.38 -16.58 -22.76
CA SER A 58 -19.74 -17.74 -23.59
C SER A 58 -18.49 -18.50 -24.01
N ASP A 59 -18.65 -19.55 -24.82
CA ASP A 59 -17.51 -20.31 -25.33
C ASP A 59 -16.66 -19.49 -26.31
N GLU A 60 -17.29 -18.58 -27.05
CA GLU A 60 -16.67 -17.68 -28.03
C GLU A 60 -16.24 -16.34 -27.42
N PHE A 61 -16.88 -15.91 -26.33
CA PHE A 61 -16.64 -14.60 -25.74
C PHE A 61 -16.28 -14.69 -24.27
N LYS A 62 -15.02 -14.35 -23.97
CA LYS A 62 -14.53 -14.21 -22.59
C LYS A 62 -13.99 -12.80 -22.41
N GLN A 63 -14.53 -12.10 -21.43
CA GLN A 63 -14.03 -10.78 -21.05
C GLN A 63 -12.70 -10.93 -20.34
N VAL A 64 -11.76 -10.06 -20.70
CA VAL A 64 -10.41 -10.11 -20.19
C VAL A 64 -10.01 -8.74 -19.65
N PHE A 65 -9.43 -8.72 -18.47
CA PHE A 65 -8.97 -7.51 -17.81
C PHE A 65 -7.49 -7.63 -17.47
N PHE A 66 -6.82 -6.49 -17.39
CA PHE A 66 -5.45 -6.40 -16.92
C PHE A 66 -5.48 -5.93 -15.46
N GLU A 67 -5.27 -6.87 -14.55
CA GLU A 67 -5.28 -6.61 -13.11
C GLU A 67 -3.86 -6.43 -12.59
N ARG A 68 -3.62 -5.33 -11.87
CA ARG A 68 -2.34 -5.01 -11.24
C ARG A 68 -2.40 -5.26 -9.74
N SER A 69 -1.80 -6.36 -9.30
CA SER A 69 -1.77 -6.80 -7.90
C SER A 69 -0.45 -6.45 -7.21
N CYS A 70 -0.49 -6.17 -5.89
CA CYS A 70 0.75 -5.92 -5.15
C CYS A 70 1.62 -7.15 -5.05
N ASP A 71 2.93 -6.95 -5.27
CA ASP A 71 3.91 -8.00 -5.15
C ASP A 71 4.00 -8.49 -3.70
N THR A 72 4.07 -9.80 -3.52
CA THR A 72 4.17 -10.46 -2.21
C THR A 72 5.51 -10.21 -1.54
N ARG A 73 6.54 -9.81 -2.30
CA ARG A 73 7.84 -9.35 -1.76
C ARG A 73 7.69 -8.12 -0.86
N GLY A 74 6.55 -7.44 -0.94
CA GLY A 74 6.25 -6.29 -0.12
C GLY A 74 7.03 -5.06 -0.55
N PRO A 75 6.96 -3.99 0.25
CA PRO A 75 7.58 -2.74 -0.14
C PRO A 75 9.11 -2.83 -0.13
N GLN A 76 9.74 -2.17 -1.09
CA GLN A 76 11.18 -2.01 -1.08
C GLN A 76 11.62 -1.12 0.09
N PRO A 77 12.78 -1.37 0.72
CA PRO A 77 13.18 -0.71 1.95
C PRO A 77 13.38 0.81 1.77
N LEU A 78 12.39 1.61 2.18
CA LEU A 78 12.57 3.06 2.29
C LEU A 78 13.19 3.45 3.64
N PRO A 79 14.18 4.36 3.66
CA PRO A 79 14.84 4.76 4.90
C PRO A 79 13.90 5.42 5.92
N ARG A 80 14.06 5.03 7.18
CA ARG A 80 13.55 5.70 8.41
C ARG A 80 12.04 5.73 8.66
N ARG A 81 11.21 5.08 7.84
CA ARG A 81 9.75 5.02 8.07
C ARG A 81 9.20 3.62 7.84
N ARG A 82 8.25 3.20 8.68
CA ARG A 82 7.49 1.96 8.47
C ARG A 82 6.42 2.24 7.43
N HIS A 83 6.49 1.55 6.31
CA HIS A 83 5.58 1.69 5.18
C HIS A 83 4.88 0.34 4.91
N ARG A 84 3.75 0.36 4.23
CA ARG A 84 3.03 -0.84 3.75
C ARG A 84 2.51 -0.61 2.34
N CYS A 85 2.46 -1.65 1.54
CA CYS A 85 1.77 -1.60 0.26
C CYS A 85 0.28 -1.83 0.47
N ALA A 86 -0.54 -1.00 -0.16
CA ALA A 86 -1.99 -1.11 -0.19
C ALA A 86 -2.44 -1.28 -1.64
N GLN A 87 -3.34 -2.24 -1.87
CA GLN A 87 -3.93 -2.51 -3.18
C GLN A 87 -4.88 -1.36 -3.54
N GLU A 88 -4.66 -0.78 -4.71
CA GLU A 88 -5.57 0.20 -5.32
C GLU A 88 -6.48 -0.47 -6.34
N TYR A 89 -7.62 0.18 -6.55
CA TYR A 89 -8.67 -0.29 -7.43
C TYR A 89 -9.19 0.86 -8.28
N SER A 90 -9.58 0.54 -9.50
CA SER A 90 -10.31 1.41 -10.40
C SER A 90 -11.61 0.74 -10.82
N TYR A 91 -12.39 1.45 -11.64
CA TYR A 91 -13.58 0.90 -12.26
C TYR A 91 -13.37 0.77 -13.76
N SER A 92 -13.77 -0.37 -14.32
CA SER A 92 -13.76 -0.63 -15.75
C SER A 92 -15.13 -1.14 -16.18
N TYR A 93 -15.51 -0.85 -17.42
CA TYR A 93 -16.75 -1.36 -17.98
C TYR A 93 -16.64 -2.87 -18.23
N ALA A 94 -17.71 -3.60 -17.90
CA ALA A 94 -17.89 -5.01 -18.20
C ALA A 94 -19.34 -5.29 -18.57
N VAL A 95 -19.53 -6.29 -19.42
CA VAL A 95 -20.84 -6.82 -19.76
C VAL A 95 -21.26 -7.79 -18.66
N LEU A 96 -22.37 -7.49 -18.00
CA LEU A 96 -22.96 -8.32 -16.96
C LEU A 96 -24.08 -9.18 -17.54
N ASP A 97 -24.28 -10.35 -16.93
CA ASP A 97 -25.45 -11.18 -17.16
C ASP A 97 -26.43 -11.03 -16.00
N ILE A 98 -27.53 -10.34 -16.25
CA ILE A 98 -28.61 -10.10 -15.29
C ILE A 98 -29.84 -10.84 -15.78
N SER A 99 -30.05 -12.05 -15.25
CA SER A 99 -31.22 -12.88 -15.56
C SER A 99 -31.44 -13.09 -17.07
N GLY A 100 -30.36 -13.30 -17.84
CA GLY A 100 -30.41 -13.49 -19.29
C GLY A 100 -30.33 -12.20 -20.11
N ASN A 101 -30.33 -11.03 -19.47
CA ASN A 101 -30.12 -9.75 -20.13
C ASN A 101 -28.66 -9.30 -20.00
N LYS A 102 -28.12 -8.81 -21.11
CA LYS A 102 -26.74 -8.30 -21.19
C LYS A 102 -26.75 -6.80 -20.91
N VAL A 103 -26.12 -6.39 -19.81
CA VAL A 103 -26.09 -4.98 -19.40
C VAL A 103 -24.65 -4.53 -19.23
N LEU A 104 -24.31 -3.33 -19.72
CA LEU A 104 -23.00 -2.73 -19.51
C LEU A 104 -22.98 -1.98 -18.17
N ASP A 105 -22.06 -2.33 -17.28
CA ASP A 105 -21.88 -1.64 -15.99
C ASP A 105 -20.39 -1.60 -15.59
N LEU A 106 -20.09 -0.86 -14.52
CA LEU A 106 -18.77 -0.73 -13.96
C LEU A 106 -18.49 -1.79 -12.91
N ILE A 107 -17.41 -2.54 -13.12
CA ILE A 107 -16.84 -3.43 -12.12
C ILE A 107 -15.54 -2.87 -11.56
N ARG A 108 -15.26 -3.23 -10.32
CA ARG A 108 -14.03 -2.89 -9.61
C ARG A 108 -12.90 -3.83 -10.03
N ILE A 109 -11.78 -3.25 -10.46
CA ILE A 109 -10.60 -3.98 -10.95
C ILE A 109 -9.36 -3.52 -10.18
N ARG A 110 -8.43 -4.45 -9.90
CA ARG A 110 -7.14 -4.14 -9.28
C ARG A 110 -6.31 -3.27 -10.22
N SER A 111 -6.05 -2.02 -9.82
CA SER A 111 -5.43 -1.01 -10.69
C SER A 111 -3.97 -0.72 -10.36
N GLY A 112 -3.47 -1.11 -9.19
CA GLY A 112 -2.08 -0.84 -8.81
C GLY A 112 -1.84 -0.90 -7.31
N CYS A 113 -0.70 -0.35 -6.89
CA CYS A 113 -0.26 -0.40 -5.51
C CYS A 113 0.24 0.94 -5.01
N ARG A 114 -0.25 1.31 -3.82
CA ARG A 114 0.13 2.54 -3.14
C ARG A 114 1.03 2.27 -1.95
N CYS A 115 2.02 3.13 -1.78
CA CYS A 115 2.92 3.14 -0.64
C CYS A 115 2.31 3.99 0.50
N GLU A 116 1.79 3.34 1.53
CA GLU A 116 1.27 4.02 2.72
C GLU A 116 2.34 4.13 3.82
N VAL A 117 2.65 5.36 4.23
CA VAL A 117 3.71 5.62 5.22
C VAL A 117 3.12 5.91 6.59
N LYS A 118 3.42 5.08 7.60
CA LYS A 118 2.99 5.35 8.98
C LYS A 118 3.77 6.53 9.55
N ARG A 119 3.07 7.57 9.98
CA ARG A 119 3.65 8.62 10.84
C ARG A 119 4.11 7.98 12.14
N ARG A 120 5.28 8.39 12.66
CA ARG A 120 5.74 7.94 13.99
C ARG A 120 4.67 8.30 15.01
N SER A 121 4.14 7.29 15.72
CA SER A 121 3.08 7.55 16.69
C SER A 121 3.59 8.47 17.80
N ASN A 122 2.86 9.56 18.06
CA ASN A 122 3.16 10.48 19.15
C ASN A 122 3.13 9.78 20.52
N ARG A 123 2.49 8.60 20.64
CA ARG A 123 2.52 7.78 21.86
C ARG A 123 3.93 7.41 22.30
N ARG A 124 4.81 6.95 21.38
CA ARG A 124 6.20 6.62 21.75
C ARG A 124 7.00 7.86 22.17
N ARG A 125 6.78 9.00 21.49
CA ARG A 125 7.38 10.30 21.87
C ARG A 125 6.87 10.79 23.24
N LYS A 126 5.56 10.71 23.48
CA LYS A 126 4.93 11.07 24.76
C LYS A 126 5.41 10.19 25.91
N LYS A 127 5.50 8.87 25.71
CA LYS A 127 6.06 7.92 26.71
C LYS A 127 7.51 8.27 27.04
N ARG A 128 8.38 8.43 26.03
CA ARG A 128 9.78 8.86 26.22
C ARG A 128 9.90 10.19 26.98
N ARG A 129 9.03 11.17 26.70
CA ARG A 129 9.00 12.46 27.39
C ARG A 129 8.56 12.31 28.85
N ARG A 130 7.53 11.50 29.13
CA ARG A 130 7.07 11.19 30.50
C ARG A 130 8.17 10.49 31.31
N ASP A 131 8.85 9.50 30.73
CA ASP A 131 9.94 8.77 31.39
C ASP A 131 11.13 9.69 31.71
N ARG A 132 11.48 10.61 30.80
CA ARG A 132 12.52 11.63 31.01
C ARG A 132 12.15 12.57 32.16
N ASN A 133 10.90 13.06 32.19
CA ASN A 133 10.43 13.94 33.25
C ASN A 133 10.43 13.23 34.62
N LYS A 134 9.99 11.97 34.68
CA LYS A 134 10.01 11.17 35.92
C LYS A 134 11.44 10.99 36.46
N ARG A 135 12.42 10.69 35.58
CA ARG A 135 13.84 10.61 35.98
C ARG A 135 14.39 11.95 36.48
N ALA A 136 14.02 13.06 35.85
CA ALA A 136 14.43 14.39 36.27
C ALA A 136 13.87 14.76 37.66
N GLU A 137 12.61 14.41 37.91
CA GLU A 137 11.96 14.63 39.22
C GLU A 137 12.64 13.83 40.33
N ILE A 138 12.93 12.55 40.10
CA ILE A 138 13.66 11.70 41.06
C ILE A 138 15.03 12.31 41.38
N ARG A 139 15.77 12.80 40.38
CA ARG A 139 17.06 13.47 40.59
C ARG A 139 16.93 14.75 41.41
N ARG A 140 15.89 15.56 41.18
CA ARG A 140 15.61 16.77 41.96
C ARG A 140 15.27 16.45 43.43
N LYS A 141 14.44 15.44 43.68
CA LYS A 141 14.10 14.99 45.05
C LYS A 141 15.35 14.52 45.81
N ARG A 142 16.20 13.70 45.19
CA ARG A 142 17.48 13.27 45.80
C ARG A 142 18.41 14.43 46.13
N ARG A 143 18.51 15.46 45.28
CA ARG A 143 19.31 16.66 45.58
C ARG A 143 18.77 17.44 46.78
N ARG A 144 17.44 17.61 46.88
CA ARG A 144 16.81 18.28 48.03
C ARG A 144 17.06 17.52 49.34
N GLN A 145 16.90 16.19 49.33
CA GLN A 145 17.17 15.35 50.50
C GLN A 145 18.64 15.41 50.95
N ARG A 146 19.59 15.42 50.02
CA ARG A 146 21.01 15.62 50.35
C ARG A 146 21.26 17.00 50.96
N GLY A 147 20.65 18.05 50.40
CA GLY A 147 20.76 19.41 50.93
C GLY A 147 20.18 19.56 52.35
N SER A 148 19.05 18.90 52.63
CA SER A 148 18.47 18.89 53.98
C SER A 148 19.28 18.05 54.97
N GLN A 149 19.83 16.90 54.57
CA GLN A 149 20.71 16.08 55.42
C GLN A 149 22.03 16.78 55.74
N SER A 150 22.60 17.53 54.80
CA SER A 150 23.80 18.33 55.07
C SER A 150 23.54 19.49 56.03
N GLN A 151 22.34 20.09 56.01
CA GLN A 151 21.97 21.15 56.94
C GLN A 151 21.66 20.63 58.36
N THR A 152 21.05 19.44 58.49
CA THR A 152 20.82 18.81 59.80
C THR A 152 22.12 18.33 60.43
N ASN A 153 23.03 17.75 59.63
CA ASN A 153 24.32 17.29 60.14
C ASN A 153 25.22 18.46 60.57
N ALA A 154 25.14 19.61 59.90
CA ALA A 154 25.86 20.82 60.30
C ALA A 154 25.32 21.45 61.59
N ARG A 155 24.02 21.28 61.90
CA ARG A 155 23.41 21.79 63.14
C ARG A 155 23.65 20.90 64.37
N ASN A 156 23.83 19.59 64.17
CA ASN A 156 24.09 18.65 65.27
C ASN A 156 25.59 18.54 65.64
N ALA A 157 26.46 19.25 64.93
CA ALA A 157 27.92 19.28 65.17
C ALA A 157 28.39 20.59 65.85
N SER A 158 27.44 21.39 66.36
CA SER A 158 27.65 22.58 67.21
C SER A 158 26.98 22.33 68.55
#